data_AF-A0AA88SE01-F1
#
_entry.id   AF-A0AA88SE01-F1
#
_cell.length_a   1.000
_cell.length_b   1.000
_cell.length_c   1.000
_cell.angle_alpha   90.00
_cell.angle_beta   90.00
_cell.angle_gamma   90.00
#
_symmetry.space_group_name_H-M   'P 1'
#
loop_
_entity.id
_entity.type
_entity.pdbx_description
1 polymer ?
#
loop_
_entity_poly.entity_id
_entity_poly.type
_entity_poly.pdbx_seq_one_letter_code
_entity_poly.pdbx_strand_id
1 'polypeptide(L)'
;MAVAKFPTDDFLSEINNATFHMSIQEESIEPDGAAAMAEASAPPLSPSDYALLSPPLDLCKSCGHSHPVEENHEYLYKDDVDDDLVCHICLQPLIRPLDTPCGHTYCQECLTSFLLESDFCPVCRTPLMLQSCRRPSLLVHKLLDKLTVACPFTDHCTEILPRGELEDHIKSR
;
A
#
# COMPACT_ATOMS: atom_id res chain seq x y z
N MET A 1 -28.95 22.14 11.08
CA MET A 1 -29.77 21.10 10.42
C MET A 1 -28.85 20.44 9.39
N ALA A 2 -28.56 19.15 9.37
CA ALA A 2 -29.19 18.00 9.99
C ALA A 2 -28.11 17.00 10.44
N VAL A 3 -28.33 16.40 11.60
CA VAL A 3 -27.57 15.29 12.16
C VAL A 3 -28.17 14.02 11.56
N ALA A 4 -27.42 13.30 10.74
CA ALA A 4 -27.87 12.01 10.22
C ALA A 4 -27.59 10.93 11.27
N LYS A 5 -28.64 10.55 11.99
CA LYS A 5 -28.74 9.38 12.86
C LYS A 5 -28.74 8.12 11.99
N PHE A 6 -27.89 7.14 12.31
CA PHE A 6 -28.03 5.77 11.81
C PHE A 6 -29.00 4.99 12.70
N PRO A 7 -29.97 4.26 12.13
CA PRO A 7 -30.82 3.35 12.90
C PRO A 7 -30.08 2.06 13.25
N THR A 8 -30.21 1.66 14.52
CA THR A 8 -29.94 0.32 15.03
C THR A 8 -31.12 -0.60 14.73
N ASP A 9 -30.86 -1.84 14.30
CA ASP A 9 -31.54 -3.08 14.71
C ASP A 9 -30.98 -4.22 13.82
N ASP A 10 -30.25 -5.20 14.34
CA ASP A 10 -30.70 -6.38 15.10
C ASP A 10 -31.22 -7.50 14.17
N PHE A 11 -30.36 -8.49 13.86
CA PHE A 11 -30.80 -9.82 13.43
C PHE A 11 -29.78 -10.90 13.86
N LEU A 12 -30.14 -11.52 14.99
CA LEU A 12 -29.71 -12.82 15.52
C LEU A 12 -29.68 -13.91 14.42
N SER A 13 -28.58 -14.66 14.26
CA SER A 13 -28.22 -15.93 14.93
C SER A 13 -28.55 -17.19 14.12
N GLU A 14 -27.58 -18.13 14.11
CA GLU A 14 -27.68 -19.56 13.77
C GLU A 14 -27.75 -19.89 12.26
N ILE A 15 -26.89 -20.77 11.71
CA ILE A 15 -27.00 -22.23 11.82
C ILE A 15 -25.62 -22.93 11.68
N ASN A 16 -25.49 -23.96 12.51
CA ASN A 16 -24.38 -24.89 12.71
C ASN A 16 -24.07 -25.87 11.56
N ASN A 17 -22.85 -26.43 11.68
CA ASN A 17 -22.44 -27.82 11.45
C ASN A 17 -22.21 -28.34 10.02
N ALA A 18 -20.96 -28.74 9.76
CA ALA A 18 -20.66 -30.03 9.13
C ALA A 18 -19.28 -30.54 9.55
N THR A 19 -19.29 -31.51 10.47
CA THR A 19 -18.20 -32.41 10.85
C THR A 19 -17.86 -33.34 9.68
N PHE A 20 -16.58 -33.50 9.32
CA PHE A 20 -16.13 -34.63 8.51
C PHE A 20 -15.00 -35.38 9.22
N HIS A 21 -15.27 -36.66 9.45
CA HIS A 21 -14.49 -37.63 10.21
C HIS A 21 -13.80 -38.55 9.20
N MET A 22 -12.48 -38.63 9.21
CA MET A 22 -11.75 -39.72 8.57
C MET A 22 -10.72 -40.30 9.53
N SER A 23 -10.96 -41.55 9.88
CA SER A 23 -10.08 -42.43 10.64
C SER A 23 -9.02 -43.03 9.72
N ILE A 24 -7.76 -42.94 10.12
CA ILE A 24 -6.68 -43.82 9.64
C ILE A 24 -5.94 -44.31 10.89
N GLN A 25 -5.83 -45.63 11.01
CA GLN A 25 -5.08 -46.38 12.03
C GLN A 25 -3.66 -46.68 11.51
N GLU A 26 -2.81 -47.16 12.44
CA GLU A 26 -1.44 -47.71 12.30
C GLU A 26 -0.32 -46.66 12.50
N GLU A 27 0.73 -46.87 13.29
CA GLU A 27 1.16 -47.94 14.19
C GLU A 27 2.27 -47.36 15.11
N SER A 28 2.54 -48.03 16.22
CA SER A 28 3.42 -47.65 17.33
C SER A 28 4.92 -47.80 17.05
N ILE A 29 5.73 -46.77 17.29
CA ILE A 29 7.16 -46.87 17.65
C ILE A 29 7.54 -45.73 18.61
N GLU A 30 7.93 -46.06 19.84
CA GLU A 30 8.74 -45.23 20.76
C GLU A 30 9.96 -46.09 21.17
N PRO A 31 11.04 -45.57 21.82
CA PRO A 31 11.36 -44.19 22.22
C PRO A 31 12.79 -43.75 21.83
N ASP A 32 13.14 -42.47 22.03
CA ASP A 32 14.31 -42.06 22.85
C ASP A 32 14.57 -40.54 22.73
N GLY A 33 14.72 -39.88 23.87
CA GLY A 33 15.39 -38.57 23.97
C GLY A 33 14.54 -37.41 24.51
N ALA A 34 14.22 -37.45 25.80
CA ALA A 34 13.74 -36.29 26.53
C ALA A 34 14.88 -35.28 26.76
N ALA A 35 14.70 -34.04 26.31
CA ALA A 35 15.39 -32.87 26.85
C ALA A 35 14.43 -31.68 26.86
N ALA A 36 13.94 -31.36 28.06
CA ALA A 36 13.11 -30.20 28.37
C ALA A 36 13.92 -28.90 28.22
N MET A 37 13.35 -27.87 27.59
CA MET A 37 13.77 -26.48 27.79
C MET A 37 12.53 -25.58 27.91
N ALA A 38 12.55 -24.79 28.99
CA ALA A 38 11.48 -23.98 29.55
C ALA A 38 10.83 -22.98 28.59
N GLU A 39 9.50 -22.82 28.72
CA GLU A 39 8.77 -21.63 28.27
C GLU A 39 9.24 -20.42 29.08
N ALA A 40 9.98 -19.52 28.44
CA ALA A 40 10.18 -18.18 28.95
C ALA A 40 9.02 -17.30 28.43
N SER A 41 8.05 -17.02 29.30
CA SER A 41 7.06 -15.97 29.06
C SER A 41 7.79 -14.62 29.03
N ALA A 42 7.98 -14.06 27.84
CA ALA A 42 8.54 -12.73 27.68
C ALA A 42 7.58 -11.68 28.28
N PRO A 43 8.09 -10.69 29.04
CA PRO A 43 7.26 -9.61 29.57
C PRO A 43 6.71 -8.73 28.44
N PRO A 44 5.56 -8.05 28.64
CA PRO A 44 5.01 -7.13 27.65
C PRO A 44 5.99 -5.98 27.40
N LEU A 45 6.36 -5.80 26.13
CA LEU A 45 7.30 -4.77 25.69
C LEU A 45 6.71 -3.37 25.89
N SER A 46 7.57 -2.42 26.23
CA SER A 46 7.17 -1.03 26.46
C SER A 46 6.94 -0.30 25.13
N PRO A 47 6.15 0.80 25.10
CA PRO A 47 5.92 1.59 23.88
C PRO A 47 7.21 2.12 23.22
N SER A 48 8.27 2.29 24.02
CA SER A 48 9.61 2.72 23.61
C SER A 48 10.41 1.65 22.86
N ASP A 49 10.07 0.36 23.02
CA ASP A 49 10.78 -0.73 22.36
C ASP A 49 10.32 -0.94 20.90
N TYR A 50 9.08 -0.53 20.57
CA TYR A 50 8.59 -0.52 19.18
C TYR A 50 9.34 0.49 18.29
N ALA A 51 9.88 1.55 18.87
CA ALA A 51 10.65 2.56 18.14
C ALA A 51 12.04 2.03 17.70
N LEU A 52 12.56 0.98 18.35
CA LEU A 52 13.85 0.35 18.00
C LEU A 52 13.73 -0.80 16.98
N LEU A 53 12.51 -1.24 16.67
CA LEU A 53 12.22 -2.24 15.62
C LEU A 53 11.98 -1.61 14.25
N SER A 54 11.85 -0.29 14.17
CA SER A 54 11.76 0.43 12.90
C SER A 54 13.19 0.70 12.41
N PRO A 55 13.63 0.13 11.27
CA PRO A 55 14.93 0.47 10.70
C PRO A 55 15.00 1.98 10.47
N PRO A 56 16.19 2.62 10.60
CA PRO A 56 16.34 4.01 10.22
C PRO A 56 15.84 4.15 8.78
N LEU A 57 14.89 5.06 8.55
CA LEU A 57 14.31 5.25 7.23
C LEU A 57 15.40 5.82 6.32
N ASP A 58 16.15 4.93 5.65
CA ASP A 58 17.03 5.29 4.56
C ASP A 58 16.21 6.10 3.55
N LEU A 59 16.79 7.20 3.05
CA LEU A 59 16.12 8.03 2.05
C LEU A 59 15.75 7.18 0.82
N CYS A 60 14.54 7.37 0.33
CA CYS A 60 14.07 6.67 -0.84
C CYS A 60 14.93 7.02 -2.06
N LYS A 61 15.47 6.00 -2.74
CA LYS A 61 16.38 6.20 -3.88
C LYS A 61 15.68 6.85 -5.08
N SER A 62 14.37 6.71 -5.19
CA SER A 62 13.58 7.21 -6.32
C SER A 62 13.21 8.69 -6.17
N CYS A 63 12.98 9.15 -4.94
CA CYS A 63 12.41 10.49 -4.69
C CYS A 63 13.14 11.31 -3.63
N GLY A 64 14.09 10.73 -2.91
CA GLY A 64 14.93 11.39 -1.91
C GLY A 64 14.23 11.72 -0.58
N HIS A 65 12.97 11.30 -0.39
CA HIS A 65 12.22 11.50 0.86
C HIS A 65 12.25 10.23 1.74
N SER A 66 12.00 10.41 3.03
CA SER A 66 11.89 9.32 4.01
C SER A 66 10.42 8.90 4.14
N HIS A 67 10.09 7.71 3.64
CA HIS A 67 8.74 7.14 3.73
C HIS A 67 8.78 5.60 3.82
N PRO A 68 7.75 4.94 4.40
CA PRO A 68 7.55 3.49 4.33
C PRO A 68 7.43 2.97 2.89
N VAL A 69 7.76 1.69 2.69
CA VAL A 69 7.70 1.03 1.36
C VAL A 69 6.28 0.97 0.79
N GLU A 70 5.27 1.02 1.66
CA GLU A 70 3.85 0.97 1.28
C GLU A 70 3.26 2.34 0.93
N GLU A 71 4.03 3.41 1.16
CA GLU A 71 3.64 4.78 0.80
C GLU A 71 4.14 5.15 -0.60
N ASN A 72 3.40 6.04 -1.25
CA ASN A 72 3.79 6.59 -2.53
C ASN A 72 5.05 7.45 -2.40
N HIS A 73 5.84 7.51 -3.45
CA HIS A 73 6.91 8.48 -3.59
C HIS A 73 6.39 9.93 -3.52
N GLU A 74 7.18 10.82 -2.94
CA GLU A 74 6.84 12.24 -2.84
C GLU A 74 7.68 13.07 -3.81
N TYR A 75 7.03 13.97 -4.56
CA TYR A 75 7.66 14.81 -5.56
C TYR A 75 7.22 16.27 -5.41
N LEU A 76 8.16 17.21 -5.57
CA LEU A 76 7.90 18.64 -5.53
C LEU A 76 7.60 19.18 -6.93
N TYR A 77 6.35 19.05 -7.39
CA TYR A 77 5.92 19.55 -8.70
C TYR A 77 6.03 21.07 -8.81
N LYS A 78 6.44 21.56 -9.99
CA LYS A 78 6.64 23.01 -10.25
C LYS A 78 5.58 23.65 -11.13
N ASP A 79 4.90 22.84 -11.92
CA ASP A 79 3.83 23.26 -12.81
C ASP A 79 2.52 22.62 -12.37
N ASP A 80 1.40 23.23 -12.79
CA ASP A 80 0.08 22.62 -12.65
C ASP A 80 0.05 21.30 -13.43
N VAL A 81 -0.45 20.25 -12.78
CA VAL A 81 -0.60 18.93 -13.38
C VAL A 81 -2.02 18.79 -13.91
N ASP A 82 -2.14 18.23 -15.11
CA ASP A 82 -3.44 17.90 -15.70
C ASP A 82 -4.25 17.00 -14.76
N ASP A 83 -5.51 17.36 -14.50
CA ASP A 83 -6.41 16.62 -13.60
C ASP A 83 -6.60 15.17 -14.04
N ASP A 84 -6.50 14.88 -15.35
CA ASP A 84 -6.57 13.52 -15.90
C ASP A 84 -5.38 12.64 -15.49
N LEU A 85 -4.29 13.24 -14.99
CA LEU A 85 -3.11 12.56 -14.48
C LEU A 85 -3.09 12.48 -12.94
N VAL A 86 -4.15 12.93 -12.27
CA VAL A 86 -4.27 12.97 -10.81
C VAL A 86 -5.05 11.76 -10.28
N CYS A 87 -4.51 11.12 -9.26
CA CYS A 87 -5.18 10.03 -8.56
C CYS A 87 -6.36 10.55 -7.75
N HIS A 88 -7.55 9.98 -7.95
CA HIS A 88 -8.78 10.40 -7.26
C HIS A 88 -8.84 9.98 -5.78
N ILE A 89 -7.86 9.21 -5.28
CA ILE A 89 -7.77 8.80 -3.88
C ILE A 89 -6.86 9.74 -3.08
N CYS A 90 -5.60 9.91 -3.52
CA CYS A 90 -4.63 10.76 -2.82
C CYS A 90 -4.58 12.20 -3.32
N LEU A 91 -5.27 12.52 -4.42
CA LEU A 91 -5.29 13.85 -5.05
C LEU A 91 -3.87 14.35 -5.43
N GLN A 92 -2.97 13.42 -5.75
CA GLN A 92 -1.62 13.69 -6.25
C GLN A 92 -1.45 13.05 -7.63
N PRO A 93 -0.48 13.53 -8.45
CA PRO A 93 -0.18 12.91 -9.73
C PRO A 93 0.13 11.42 -9.58
N LEU A 94 -0.34 10.63 -10.53
CA LEU A 94 -0.30 9.16 -10.46
C LEU A 94 1.12 8.61 -10.29
N ILE A 95 1.26 7.68 -9.33
CA ILE A 95 2.48 6.91 -9.05
C ILE A 95 2.16 5.44 -9.23
N ARG A 96 2.99 4.76 -10.03
CA ARG A 96 2.76 3.36 -10.44
C ARG A 96 1.29 3.09 -10.81
N PRO A 97 0.72 3.83 -11.77
CA PRO A 97 -0.71 3.79 -12.04
C PRO A 97 -1.23 2.39 -12.39
N LEU A 98 -2.49 2.14 -12.00
CA LEU A 98 -3.29 0.98 -12.39
C LEU A 98 -4.60 1.42 -13.01
N ASP A 99 -4.89 0.90 -14.19
CA ASP A 99 -6.17 1.02 -14.87
C ASP A 99 -7.12 -0.07 -14.38
N THR A 100 -8.30 0.35 -13.99
CA THR A 100 -9.41 -0.53 -13.62
C THR A 100 -10.20 -0.96 -14.87
N PRO A 101 -10.88 -2.13 -14.86
CA PRO A 101 -11.72 -2.54 -15.99
C PRO A 101 -12.86 -1.58 -16.33
N CYS A 102 -13.28 -0.75 -15.36
CA CYS A 102 -14.28 0.28 -15.57
C CYS A 102 -13.73 1.58 -16.17
N GLY A 103 -12.42 1.68 -16.42
CA GLY A 103 -11.76 2.79 -17.11
C GLY A 103 -11.17 3.89 -16.23
N HIS A 104 -11.22 3.77 -14.90
CA HIS A 104 -10.59 4.72 -13.98
C HIS A 104 -9.16 4.31 -13.62
N THR A 105 -8.30 5.29 -13.34
CA THR A 105 -6.87 5.08 -13.04
C THR A 105 -6.52 5.62 -11.66
N TYR A 106 -5.71 4.87 -10.91
CA TYR A 106 -5.29 5.20 -9.54
C TYR A 106 -3.82 4.84 -9.32
N CYS A 107 -3.18 5.38 -8.27
CA CYS A 107 -1.89 4.86 -7.83
C CYS A 107 -2.04 3.41 -7.36
N GLN A 108 -1.02 2.57 -7.59
CA GLN A 108 -1.06 1.17 -7.17
C GLN A 108 -1.28 1.04 -5.66
N GLU A 109 -0.52 1.79 -4.87
CA GLU A 109 -0.57 1.80 -3.40
C GLU A 109 -1.96 2.24 -2.93
N CYS A 110 -2.47 3.35 -3.48
CA CYS A 110 -3.79 3.88 -3.12
C CYS A 110 -4.91 2.87 -3.40
N LEU A 111 -4.92 2.27 -4.59
CA LEU A 111 -5.97 1.32 -4.94
C LEU A 111 -5.84 0.00 -4.15
N THR A 112 -4.61 -0.45 -3.90
CA THR A 112 -4.35 -1.65 -3.10
C THR A 112 -4.86 -1.47 -1.68
N SER A 113 -4.49 -0.37 -1.01
CA SER A 113 -4.96 -0.08 0.35
C SER A 113 -6.48 0.07 0.42
N PHE A 114 -7.09 0.74 -0.56
CA PHE A 114 -8.55 0.89 -0.60
C PHE A 114 -9.27 -0.47 -0.72
N LEU A 115 -8.77 -1.37 -1.56
CA LEU A 115 -9.38 -2.68 -1.79
C LEU A 115 -9.12 -3.71 -0.68
N LEU A 116 -8.40 -3.34 0.40
CA LEU A 116 -8.32 -4.16 1.61
C LEU A 116 -9.64 -4.16 2.39
N GLU A 117 -10.38 -3.04 2.32
CA GLU A 117 -11.61 -2.81 3.08
C GLU A 117 -12.83 -2.63 2.18
N SER A 118 -12.66 -2.70 0.86
CA SER A 118 -13.69 -2.44 -0.14
C SER A 118 -13.51 -3.31 -1.38
N ASP A 119 -14.57 -3.46 -2.18
CA ASP A 119 -14.61 -4.34 -3.35
C ASP A 119 -15.23 -3.65 -4.59
N PHE A 120 -15.14 -2.32 -4.65
CA PHE A 120 -15.70 -1.50 -5.71
C PHE A 120 -14.78 -0.35 -6.13
N CYS A 121 -15.02 0.21 -7.32
CA CYS A 121 -14.31 1.38 -7.81
C CYS A 121 -14.71 2.65 -7.01
N PRO A 122 -13.77 3.43 -6.45
CA PRO A 122 -14.07 4.64 -5.68
C PRO A 122 -14.96 5.67 -6.40
N VAL A 123 -14.82 5.79 -7.73
CA VAL A 123 -15.53 6.80 -8.52
C VAL A 123 -16.92 6.32 -8.95
N CYS A 124 -17.03 5.15 -9.60
CA CYS A 124 -18.28 4.69 -10.21
C CYS A 124 -18.97 3.54 -9.46
N ARG A 125 -18.39 3.05 -8.35
CA ARG A 125 -18.91 1.96 -7.52
C ARG A 125 -19.14 0.62 -8.25
N THR A 126 -18.53 0.44 -9.42
CA THR A 126 -18.53 -0.85 -10.12
C THR A 126 -17.70 -1.86 -9.31
N PRO A 127 -18.15 -3.13 -9.14
CA PRO A 127 -17.36 -4.16 -8.47
C PRO A 127 -15.95 -4.27 -9.05
N LEU A 128 -14.95 -4.31 -8.17
CA LEU A 128 -13.55 -4.19 -8.54
C LEU A 128 -12.69 -5.12 -7.68
N MET A 129 -11.76 -5.81 -8.33
CA MET A 129 -10.75 -6.62 -7.66
C MET A 129 -9.38 -6.21 -8.17
N LEU A 130 -8.38 -6.16 -7.30
CA LEU A 130 -7.04 -5.69 -7.67
C LEU A 130 -6.43 -6.52 -8.83
N GLN A 131 -6.69 -7.83 -8.84
CA GLN A 131 -6.22 -8.78 -9.85
C GLN A 131 -6.79 -8.54 -11.27
N SER A 132 -7.92 -7.82 -11.40
CA SER A 132 -8.48 -7.46 -12.71
C SER A 132 -7.90 -6.16 -13.26
N CYS A 133 -7.16 -5.40 -12.45
CA CYS A 133 -6.51 -4.16 -12.86
C CYS A 133 -5.28 -4.43 -13.73
N ARG A 134 -4.94 -3.47 -14.59
CA ARG A 134 -3.81 -3.58 -15.53
C ARG A 134 -2.93 -2.35 -15.43
N ARG A 135 -1.67 -2.48 -15.85
CA ARG A 135 -0.84 -1.29 -16.07
C ARG A 135 -1.39 -0.48 -17.24
N PRO A 136 -1.39 0.85 -17.16
CA PRO A 136 -1.86 1.69 -18.26
C PRO A 136 -0.93 1.59 -19.46
N SER A 137 -1.36 2.21 -20.56
CA SER A 137 -0.53 2.36 -21.75
C SER A 137 0.79 3.08 -21.44
N LEU A 138 1.83 2.77 -22.23
CA LEU A 138 3.13 3.44 -22.10
C LEU A 138 3.03 4.96 -22.27
N LEU A 139 2.02 5.46 -22.97
CA LEU A 139 1.79 6.90 -23.13
C LEU A 139 1.55 7.57 -21.78
N VAL A 140 0.73 6.99 -20.91
CA VAL A 140 0.44 7.55 -19.58
C VAL A 140 1.71 7.66 -18.75
N HIS A 141 2.52 6.59 -18.73
CA HIS A 141 3.83 6.63 -18.07
C HIS A 141 4.73 7.76 -18.61
N LYS A 142 4.83 7.87 -19.95
CA LYS A 142 5.63 8.92 -20.59
C LYS A 142 5.12 10.34 -20.30
N LEU A 143 3.82 10.53 -20.13
CA LEU A 143 3.24 11.82 -19.76
C LEU A 143 3.58 12.16 -18.31
N LEU A 144 3.40 11.21 -17.40
CA LEU A 144 3.72 11.39 -15.98
C LEU A 144 5.23 11.63 -15.76
N ASP A 145 6.10 10.96 -16.51
CA ASP A 145 7.56 11.10 -16.38
C ASP A 145 8.08 12.46 -16.86
N LYS A 146 7.30 13.15 -17.70
CA LYS A 146 7.61 14.51 -18.18
C LYS A 146 7.18 15.61 -17.22
N LEU A 147 6.40 15.28 -16.18
CA LEU A 147 6.00 16.27 -15.17
C LEU A 147 7.25 16.87 -14.53
N THR A 148 7.27 18.18 -14.37
CA THR A 148 8.46 18.90 -13.89
C THR A 148 8.48 18.95 -12.37
N VAL A 149 9.59 18.52 -11.78
CA VAL A 149 9.78 18.44 -10.33
C VAL A 149 11.09 19.10 -9.91
N ALA A 150 11.16 19.61 -8.68
CA ALA A 150 12.42 20.02 -8.07
C ALA A 150 13.10 18.86 -7.34
N CYS A 151 14.43 18.93 -7.30
CA CYS A 151 15.22 18.13 -6.38
C CYS A 151 14.75 18.35 -4.93
N PRO A 152 14.56 17.28 -4.12
CA PRO A 152 14.13 17.39 -2.72
C PRO A 152 15.20 18.02 -1.81
N PHE A 153 16.48 18.01 -2.22
CA PHE A 153 17.59 18.55 -1.43
C PHE A 153 17.83 20.04 -1.74
N THR A 154 16.81 20.86 -1.47
CA THR A 154 16.79 22.28 -1.88
C THR A 154 17.91 23.14 -1.30
N ASP A 155 18.53 22.70 -0.19
CA ASP A 155 19.64 23.42 0.45
C ASP A 155 20.95 23.35 -0.36
N HIS A 156 21.09 22.34 -1.23
CA HIS A 156 22.34 22.04 -1.95
C HIS A 156 22.13 21.80 -3.46
N CYS A 157 20.88 21.81 -3.91
CA CYS A 157 20.51 21.59 -5.28
C CYS A 157 19.28 22.44 -5.65
N THR A 158 19.37 23.18 -6.74
CA THR A 158 18.26 23.98 -7.29
C THR A 158 17.76 23.44 -8.62
N GLU A 159 18.13 22.20 -8.96
CA GLU A 159 17.74 21.59 -10.23
C GLU A 159 16.23 21.35 -10.29
N ILE A 160 15.68 21.66 -11.45
CA ILE A 160 14.29 21.42 -11.83
C ILE A 160 14.34 20.60 -13.11
N LEU A 161 13.78 19.39 -13.06
CA LEU A 161 13.96 18.38 -14.09
C LEU A 161 12.69 17.52 -14.26
N PRO A 162 12.57 16.75 -15.35
CA PRO A 162 11.49 15.79 -15.51
C PRO A 162 11.50 14.76 -14.37
N ARG A 163 10.31 14.40 -13.89
CA ARG A 163 10.11 13.43 -12.80
C ARG A 163 10.80 12.10 -13.08
N GLY A 164 10.78 11.64 -14.34
CA GLY A 164 11.44 10.40 -14.75
C GLY A 164 12.97 10.42 -14.64
N GLU A 165 13.59 11.59 -14.53
CA GLU A 165 15.05 11.77 -14.42
C GLU A 165 15.51 12.00 -12.98
N LEU A 166 14.56 12.18 -12.02
CA LEU A 166 14.90 12.54 -10.64
C LEU A 166 15.72 11.46 -9.93
N GLU A 167 15.40 10.19 -10.14
CA GLU A 167 16.12 9.08 -9.51
C GLU A 167 17.61 9.06 -9.91
N ASP A 168 17.90 9.23 -11.20
CA ASP A 168 19.27 9.27 -11.71
C ASP A 168 20.01 10.54 -11.25
N HIS A 169 19.30 11.67 -11.18
CA HIS A 169 19.83 12.90 -10.60
C HIS A 169 20.25 12.72 -9.13
N ILE A 170 19.41 12.07 -8.32
CA ILE A 170 19.71 11.83 -6.90
C ILE A 170 20.90 10.87 -6.74
N LYS A 171 20.97 9.80 -7.55
CA LYS A 171 22.05 8.81 -7.47
C LYS A 171 23.41 9.31 -7.93
N SER A 172 23.45 10.34 -8.78
CA SER A 172 24.69 10.87 -9.36
C SER A 172 25.34 11.99 -8.54
N ARG A 173 24.75 12.36 -7.41
CA ARG A 173 25.27 13.34 -6.44
C ARG A 173 25.74 12.67 -5.16
#